data_AF-A0A2T3FY66-F1
#
_entry.id   AF-A0A2T3FY66-F1
#
_cell.length_a   1.000
_cell.length_b   1.000
_cell.length_c   1.000
_cell.angle_alpha   90.00
_cell.angle_beta   90.00
_cell.angle_gamma   90.00
#
_symmetry.space_group_name_H-M   'P 1'
#
loop_
_entity.id
_entity.type
_entity.pdbx_description
1 polymer ?
#
loop_
_entity_poly.entity_id
_entity_poly.type
_entity_poly.pdbx_seq_one_letter_code
_entity_poly.pdbx_strand_id
1 'polypeptide(L)'
;MLIRIKKMQFIVGCCMILQIVFSSIWIPFHFIAMLLSIIIILWQRKFCVLQIHYHYYILLLYIYRLFILMILTYPFFEMLYLIFTLYVGVILILLSMKTFL
;
A
#
# COMPACT_ATOMS: atom_id res chain seq x y z
N MET A 1 -21.60 -2.18 3.01
CA MET A 1 -20.44 -1.42 3.54
C MET A 1 -19.13 -2.18 3.37
N LEU A 2 -19.05 -3.43 3.86
CA LEU A 2 -17.84 -4.27 3.83
C LEU A 2 -17.29 -4.53 2.41
N ILE A 3 -18.18 -4.73 1.42
CA ILE A 3 -17.83 -4.90 -0.01
C ILE A 3 -17.13 -3.65 -0.59
N ARG A 4 -17.57 -2.44 -0.22
CA ARG A 4 -17.01 -1.18 -0.72
C ARG A 4 -15.58 -0.97 -0.21
N ILE A 5 -15.35 -1.28 1.06
CA ILE A 5 -14.02 -1.16 1.67
C ILE A 5 -13.06 -2.21 1.09
N LYS A 6 -13.53 -3.44 0.84
CA LYS A 6 -12.73 -4.46 0.14
C LYS A 6 -12.36 -4.06 -1.28
N LYS A 7 -13.27 -3.42 -2.04
CA LYS A 7 -12.94 -2.84 -3.35
C LYS A 7 -11.86 -1.77 -3.23
N MET A 8 -11.94 -0.87 -2.24
CA MET A 8 -10.90 0.12 -2.00
C MET A 8 -9.57 -0.54 -1.62
N GLN A 9 -9.58 -1.59 -0.79
CA GLN A 9 -8.39 -2.35 -0.42
C GLN A 9 -7.73 -3.01 -1.64
N PHE A 10 -8.53 -3.58 -2.54
CA PHE A 10 -8.02 -4.13 -3.80
C PHE A 10 -7.38 -3.06 -4.67
N ILE A 11 -8.02 -1.89 -4.81
CA ILE A 11 -7.47 -0.75 -5.56
C ILE A 11 -6.14 -0.30 -4.95
N VAL A 12 -6.03 -0.21 -3.63
CA VAL A 12 -4.78 0.11 -2.93
C VAL A 12 -3.67 -0.89 -3.27
N GLY A 13 -3.96 -2.19 -3.23
CA GLY A 13 -3.01 -3.23 -3.61
C GLY A 13 -2.58 -3.12 -5.07
N CYS A 14 -3.52 -2.87 -5.99
CA CYS A 14 -3.22 -2.62 -7.40
C CYS A 14 -2.33 -1.38 -7.59
N CYS A 15 -2.59 -0.28 -6.86
CA CYS A 15 -1.74 0.91 -6.92
C CYS A 15 -0.30 0.61 -6.48
N MET A 16 -0.11 -0.23 -5.45
CA MET A 16 1.23 -0.64 -5.01
C MET A 16 1.97 -1.46 -6.08
N ILE A 17 1.29 -2.36 -6.79
CA ILE A 17 1.90 -3.11 -7.89
C ILE A 17 2.18 -2.20 -9.09
N LEU A 18 1.21 -1.37 -9.49
CA LEU A 18 1.35 -0.44 -10.60
C LEU A 18 2.51 0.52 -10.39
N GLN A 19 2.73 0.95 -9.15
CA GLN A 19 3.88 1.75 -8.81
C GLN A 19 5.20 1.03 -9.13
N ILE A 20 5.33 -0.27 -8.85
CA ILE A 20 6.56 -1.02 -9.15
C ILE A 20 6.76 -1.10 -10.68
N VAL A 21 5.69 -1.44 -11.41
CA VAL A 21 5.73 -1.59 -12.88
C VAL A 21 6.04 -0.25 -13.57
N PHE A 22 5.40 0.84 -13.14
CA PHE A 22 5.53 2.15 -13.76
C PHE A 22 6.63 2.99 -13.16
N SER A 23 7.85 2.44 -13.22
CA SER A 23 9.12 3.14 -13.41
C SER A 23 9.21 4.63 -13.04
N SER A 24 8.73 5.42 -13.99
CA SER A 24 8.91 6.86 -14.03
C SER A 24 7.75 7.64 -13.39
N ILE A 25 6.63 6.98 -13.08
CA ILE A 25 5.41 7.58 -12.52
C ILE A 25 5.21 7.08 -11.07
N TRP A 26 6.31 6.81 -10.36
CA TRP A 26 6.29 6.19 -9.04
C TRP A 26 5.61 7.04 -7.96
N ILE A 27 5.72 8.37 -8.02
CA ILE A 27 5.22 9.29 -6.97
C ILE A 27 3.69 9.27 -6.83
N PRO A 28 2.88 9.44 -7.88
CA PRO A 28 1.43 9.55 -7.73
C PRO A 28 0.75 8.26 -7.26
N PHE A 29 1.21 7.08 -7.68
CA PHE A 29 0.54 5.83 -7.31
C PHE A 29 0.65 5.52 -5.81
N HIS A 30 1.82 5.73 -5.19
CA HIS A 30 1.97 5.54 -3.75
C HIS A 30 1.13 6.55 -2.96
N PHE A 31 1.09 7.80 -3.43
CA PHE A 31 0.29 8.85 -2.80
C PHE A 31 -1.20 8.51 -2.82
N ILE A 32 -1.71 8.01 -3.94
CA ILE A 32 -3.09 7.52 -4.07
C ILE A 32 -3.34 6.36 -3.11
N ALA A 33 -2.43 5.38 -3.04
CA ALA A 33 -2.53 4.23 -2.13
C ALA A 33 -2.52 4.66 -0.65
N MET A 34 -1.73 5.67 -0.31
CA MET A 34 -1.64 6.26 1.04
C MET A 34 -2.95 6.98 1.41
N LEU A 35 -3.48 7.84 0.53
CA LEU A 35 -4.76 8.52 0.76
C LEU A 35 -5.92 7.54 0.94
N LEU A 36 -6.03 6.55 0.06
CA LEU A 36 -7.04 5.50 0.16
C LEU A 36 -6.88 4.71 1.47
N SER A 37 -5.65 4.44 1.90
CA SER A 37 -5.39 3.76 3.17
C SER A 37 -5.82 4.58 4.39
N ILE A 38 -5.60 5.89 4.38
CA ILE A 38 -6.11 6.80 5.43
C ILE A 38 -7.64 6.78 5.47
N ILE A 39 -8.29 6.88 4.31
CA ILE A 39 -9.75 6.82 4.22
C ILE A 39 -10.26 5.50 4.77
N ILE A 40 -9.61 4.38 4.41
CA ILE A 40 -9.95 3.07 4.95
C ILE A 40 -9.78 3.07 6.48
N ILE A 41 -8.65 3.53 7.03
CA ILE A 41 -8.45 3.56 8.49
C ILE A 41 -9.53 4.40 9.20
N LEU A 42 -9.85 5.59 8.72
CA LEU A 42 -10.82 6.49 9.34
C LEU A 42 -12.26 5.98 9.24
N TRP A 43 -12.62 5.31 8.14
CA TRP A 43 -13.95 4.77 7.93
C TRP A 43 -14.21 3.54 8.82
N GLN A 44 -13.15 2.94 9.38
CA GLN A 44 -13.21 1.63 10.02
C GLN A 44 -13.46 1.70 11.52
N ARG A 45 -14.72 1.47 11.94
CA ARG A 45 -15.06 1.25 13.36
C ARG A 45 -14.89 -0.20 13.85
N LYS A 46 -14.89 -1.22 12.97
CA LYS A 46 -14.95 -2.66 13.37
C LYS A 46 -14.28 -3.65 12.38
N PHE A 47 -13.14 -3.33 11.76
CA PHE A 47 -12.46 -4.32 10.91
C PHE A 47 -11.56 -5.27 11.69
N CYS A 48 -11.27 -6.40 11.04
CA CYS A 48 -10.35 -7.39 11.55
C CYS A 48 -8.97 -6.76 11.70
N VAL A 49 -8.41 -6.86 12.91
CA VAL A 49 -7.16 -6.20 13.33
C VAL A 49 -6.06 -6.33 12.28
N LEU A 50 -5.92 -7.50 11.66
CA LEU A 50 -4.89 -7.79 10.67
C LEU A 50 -4.95 -6.90 9.40
N GLN A 51 -6.15 -6.57 8.89
CA GLN A 51 -6.28 -5.78 7.65
C GLN A 51 -5.84 -4.32 7.85
N ILE A 52 -6.11 -3.77 9.04
CA ILE A 52 -5.76 -2.40 9.39
C ILE A 52 -4.22 -2.25 9.51
N HIS A 53 -3.51 -3.27 9.99
CA HIS A 53 -2.04 -3.24 10.10
C HIS A 53 -1.37 -3.01 8.74
N TYR A 54 -1.85 -3.64 7.67
CA TYR A 54 -1.28 -3.44 6.33
C TYR A 54 -1.48 -2.03 5.79
N HIS A 55 -2.58 -1.36 6.15
CA HIS A 55 -2.78 0.05 5.80
C HIS A 55 -1.83 0.98 6.57
N TYR A 56 -1.48 0.65 7.81
CA TYR A 56 -0.41 1.35 8.53
C TYR A 56 0.97 1.11 7.90
N TYR A 57 1.26 -0.11 7.42
CA TYR A 57 2.50 -0.40 6.70
C TYR A 57 2.64 0.40 5.40
N ILE A 58 1.54 0.65 4.67
CA ILE A 58 1.57 1.54 3.50
C ILE A 58 1.98 2.96 3.91
N LEU A 59 1.43 3.46 5.01
CA LEU A 59 1.73 4.80 5.49
C LEU A 59 3.20 4.92 5.91
N LEU A 60 3.72 3.90 6.58
CA LEU A 60 5.13 3.81 6.95
C LEU A 60 6.04 3.69 5.72
N LEU A 61 5.66 2.89 4.72
CA LEU A 61 6.39 2.79 3.45
C LEU A 61 6.42 4.13 2.71
N TYR A 62 5.34 4.92 2.77
CA TYR A 62 5.31 6.24 2.17
C TYR A 62 6.29 7.20 2.85
N ILE A 63 6.38 7.19 4.18
CA ILE A 63 7.38 7.97 4.93
C ILE A 63 8.79 7.49 4.61
N TYR A 64 9.03 6.18 4.63
CA TYR A 64 10.32 5.58 4.29
C TYR A 64 10.76 5.94 2.86
N ARG A 65 9.80 6.07 1.95
CA ARG A 65 10.07 6.56 0.60
C ARG A 65 10.51 8.01 0.56
N LEU A 66 9.83 8.91 1.28
CA LEU A 66 10.23 10.32 1.37
C LEU A 66 11.65 10.41 1.93
N PHE A 67 11.99 9.56 2.90
CA PHE A 67 13.35 9.44 3.44
C PHE A 67 14.37 8.99 2.39
N ILE A 68 14.08 7.97 1.58
CA ILE A 68 14.96 7.52 0.48
C ILE A 68 15.21 8.66 -0.53
N LEU A 69 14.16 9.42 -0.87
CA LEU A 69 14.26 10.54 -1.80
C LEU A 69 15.21 11.63 -1.27
N MET A 70 15.23 11.86 0.05
CA MET A 70 16.07 12.87 0.70
C MET A 70 17.54 12.46 0.82
N ILE A 71 17.84 11.16 0.89
CA ILE A 71 19.20 10.66 1.18
C ILE A 71 20.06 10.45 -0.06
N LEU A 72 19.53 10.71 -1.25
CA LEU A 72 20.21 10.55 -2.54
C LEU A 72 20.88 9.16 -2.68
N THR A 73 20.07 8.19 -3.12
CA THR A 73 20.51 7.02 -3.90
C THR A 73 21.52 6.09 -3.24
N TYR A 74 21.13 5.45 -2.13
CA TYR A 74 21.72 4.15 -1.79
C TYR A 74 20.87 3.04 -2.41
N PRO A 75 21.38 2.31 -3.43
CA PRO A 75 20.61 1.31 -4.16
C PRO A 75 20.07 0.20 -3.26
N PHE A 76 20.75 -0.05 -2.13
CA PHE A 76 20.28 -0.98 -1.11
C PHE A 76 18.94 -0.57 -0.48
N PHE A 77 18.76 0.70 -0.13
CA PHE A 77 17.50 1.16 0.49
C PHE A 77 16.34 1.17 -0.51
N GLU A 78 16.61 1.47 -1.78
CA GLU A 78 15.62 1.35 -2.87
C GLU A 78 15.19 -0.10 -3.09
N MET A 79 16.13 -1.04 -3.09
CA MET A 79 15.83 -2.47 -3.18
C MET A 79 14.95 -2.94 -2.02
N LEU A 80 15.29 -2.55 -0.78
CA LEU A 80 14.44 -2.85 0.38
C LEU A 80 13.04 -2.27 0.23
N TYR A 81 12.93 -1.02 -0.22
CA TYR A 81 11.64 -0.38 -0.46
C TYR A 81 10.79 -1.14 -1.49
N LEU A 82 11.39 -1.57 -2.60
CA LEU A 82 10.72 -2.34 -3.65
C LEU A 82 10.22 -3.69 -3.11
N ILE A 83 11.04 -4.42 -2.36
CA ILE A 83 10.67 -5.71 -1.77
C ILE A 83 9.48 -5.55 -0.82
N PHE A 84 9.53 -4.57 0.09
CA PHE A 84 8.44 -4.34 1.03
C PHE A 84 7.16 -3.83 0.34
N THR A 85 7.29 -2.98 -0.69
CA THR A 85 6.14 -2.51 -1.48
C THR A 85 5.45 -3.68 -2.17
N LEU A 86 6.23 -4.61 -2.75
CA LEU A 86 5.71 -5.80 -3.42
C LEU A 86 5.03 -6.73 -2.42
N TYR A 87 5.67 -6.98 -1.28
CA TYR A 87 5.10 -7.80 -0.21
C TYR A 87 3.74 -7.26 0.27
N VAL A 88 3.68 -5.98 0.63
CA VAL A 88 2.45 -5.36 1.14
C VAL A 88 1.36 -5.33 0.06
N GLY A 89 1.71 -5.01 -1.19
CA GLY A 89 0.77 -4.99 -2.32
C GLY A 89 0.13 -6.37 -2.57
N VAL A 90 0.94 -7.42 -2.63
CA VAL A 90 0.45 -8.81 -2.84
C VAL A 90 -0.44 -9.26 -1.70
N ILE A 91 -0.04 -9.02 -0.45
CA ILE A 91 -0.83 -9.43 0.72
C ILE A 91 -2.18 -8.70 0.76
N LEU A 92 -2.22 -7.40 0.43
CA LEU A 92 -3.48 -6.65 0.39
C LEU A 92 -4.45 -7.18 -0.68
N ILE A 93 -3.93 -7.57 -1.85
CA ILE A 93 -4.72 -8.20 -2.90
C ILE A 93 -5.23 -9.56 -2.42
N LEU A 94 -4.38 -10.41 -1.87
CA LEU A 94 -4.79 -11.72 -1.33
C LEU A 94 -5.86 -11.57 -0.25
N LEU A 95 -5.69 -10.64 0.70
CA LEU A 95 -6.66 -10.34 1.75
C LEU A 95 -7.98 -9.79 1.20
N SER A 96 -7.95 -9.10 0.06
CA SER A 96 -9.17 -8.65 -0.62
C SER A 96 -9.90 -9.80 -1.33
N MET A 97 -9.15 -10.80 -1.82
CA MET A 97 -9.68 -11.95 -2.59
C MET A 97 -10.13 -13.12 -1.72
N LYS A 98 -9.48 -13.41 -0.58
CA LYS A 98 -9.72 -14.57 0.30
C LYS A 98 -11.11 -14.65 0.97
N THR A 99 -12.07 -13.84 0.51
CA THR A 99 -13.47 -13.86 0.98
C THR A 99 -14.48 -13.79 -0.16
N PHE A 100 -14.04 -13.96 -1.42
CA PHE A 100 -14.91 -14.17 -2.58
C PHE A 100 -15.20 -15.65 -2.85
N LEU A 101 -14.60 -16.55 -2.08
CA LEU A 101 -14.79 -18.00 -2.05
C LEU A 101 -15.34 -18.37 -0.68
#